data_AF-A0A9N8GW44-F1
#
_entry.id   AF-A0A9N8GW44-F1
#
_cell.length_a   1.000
_cell.length_b   1.000
_cell.length_c   1.000
_cell.angle_alpha   90.00
_cell.angle_beta   90.00
_cell.angle_gamma   90.00
#
_symmetry.space_group_name_H-M   'P 1'
#
loop_
_entity.id
_entity.type
_entity.pdbx_description
1 polymer ?
#
loop_
_entity_poly.entity_id
_entity_poly.type
_entity_poly.pdbx_seq_one_letter_code
_entity_poly.pdbx_strand_id
1 'polypeptide(L)'
;MAIIQYYSAYDRNEKPESVSEYCRYELEDDHNFSIEDDDFECCIEACAEDYYNNHDGWEDRFPCFLMLWIDDQYLGMFEVELEHEPTFSAYKVE
;
A
#
# COMPACT_ATOMS: atom_id res chain seq x y z
N MET A 1 9.07 -18.30 -0.64
CA MET A 1 8.47 -17.02 -1.03
C MET A 1 7.32 -16.84 -0.10
N ALA A 2 7.33 -15.75 0.67
CA ALA A 2 6.22 -15.42 1.55
C ALA A 2 5.08 -14.87 0.70
N ILE A 3 3.83 -15.12 1.11
CA ILE A 3 2.66 -14.53 0.48
C ILE A 3 2.42 -13.16 1.11
N ILE A 4 2.42 -12.11 0.31
CA ILE A 4 2.21 -10.73 0.77
C ILE A 4 0.80 -10.32 0.40
N GLN A 5 0.03 -9.91 1.40
CA GLN A 5 -1.33 -9.47 1.21
C GLN A 5 -1.55 -8.13 1.88
N TYR A 6 -2.37 -7.28 1.28
CA TYR A 6 -2.69 -5.99 1.84
C TYR A 6 -4.15 -5.58 1.61
N TYR A 7 -4.62 -4.60 2.37
CA TYR A 7 -5.98 -4.07 2.26
C TYR A 7 -5.99 -2.56 2.50
N SER A 8 -6.71 -1.82 1.65
CA SER A 8 -6.97 -0.40 1.82
C SER A 8 -8.09 -0.18 2.84
N ALA A 9 -7.72 0.34 4.01
CA ALA A 9 -8.63 0.65 5.10
C ALA A 9 -9.21 2.07 4.95
N TYR A 10 -10.49 2.20 5.29
CA TYR A 10 -11.18 3.50 5.17
C TYR A 10 -10.86 4.44 6.34
N ASP A 11 -10.53 3.88 7.50
CA ASP A 11 -10.25 4.63 8.72
C ASP A 11 -9.16 3.95 9.54
N ARG A 12 -8.38 4.77 10.25
CA ARG A 12 -7.27 4.30 11.09
C ARG A 12 -7.68 3.43 12.28
N ASN A 13 -8.96 3.35 12.62
CA ASN A 13 -9.48 2.52 13.71
C ASN A 13 -10.09 1.20 13.19
N GLU A 14 -10.05 0.96 11.88
CA GLU A 14 -10.43 -0.32 11.32
C GLU A 14 -9.55 -1.42 11.90
N LYS A 15 -10.12 -2.60 12.11
CA LYS A 15 -9.42 -3.70 12.75
C LYS A 15 -9.14 -4.81 11.75
N PRO A 16 -8.01 -5.52 11.86
CA PRO A 16 -7.72 -6.64 10.97
C PRO A 16 -8.74 -7.77 11.08
N GLU A 17 -9.42 -7.91 12.23
CA GLU A 17 -10.45 -8.93 12.47
C GLU A 17 -11.74 -8.71 11.64
N SER A 18 -12.00 -7.50 11.16
CA SER A 18 -13.14 -7.22 10.27
C SER A 18 -12.83 -7.43 8.80
N VAL A 19 -11.56 -7.59 8.44
CA VAL A 19 -11.11 -7.74 7.05
C VAL A 19 -11.05 -9.22 6.69
N SER A 20 -11.96 -9.65 5.81
CA SER A 20 -11.94 -11.03 5.29
C SER A 20 -10.77 -11.24 4.33
N GLU A 21 -10.26 -12.48 4.26
CA GLU A 21 -9.21 -12.88 3.31
C GLU A 21 -9.56 -12.52 1.84
N TYR A 22 -10.84 -12.61 1.47
CA TYR A 22 -11.33 -12.31 0.12
C TYR A 22 -11.30 -10.82 -0.25
N CYS A 23 -11.11 -9.94 0.74
CA CYS A 23 -11.01 -8.50 0.53
C CYS A 23 -9.55 -8.04 0.39
N ARG A 24 -8.57 -8.92 0.64
CA ARG A 24 -7.15 -8.59 0.58
C ARG A 24 -6.65 -8.73 -0.85
N TYR A 25 -5.84 -7.77 -1.28
CA TYR A 25 -5.07 -7.85 -2.51
C TYR A 25 -3.79 -8.65 -2.24
N GLU A 26 -3.36 -9.46 -3.20
CA GLU A 26 -2.10 -10.20 -3.14
C GLU A 26 -1.09 -9.49 -4.04
N LEU A 27 0.06 -9.13 -3.48
CA LEU A 27 1.13 -8.49 -4.23
C LEU A 27 1.85 -9.55 -5.07
N GLU A 28 1.68 -9.51 -6.39
CA GLU A 28 2.36 -10.42 -7.35
C GLU A 28 3.83 -10.04 -7.57
N ASP A 29 4.59 -9.87 -6.48
CA ASP A 29 5.98 -9.45 -6.55
C ASP A 29 6.95 -10.60 -6.26
N ASP A 30 8.04 -10.66 -7.04
CA ASP A 30 9.12 -11.64 -6.92
C ASP A 30 10.14 -11.23 -5.84
N HIS A 31 9.86 -10.12 -5.14
CA HIS A 31 10.65 -9.65 -4.01
C HIS A 31 10.54 -10.61 -2.82
N ASN A 32 11.71 -11.04 -2.32
CA ASN A 32 11.83 -11.95 -1.20
C ASN A 32 11.68 -11.20 0.13
N PHE A 33 10.55 -10.52 0.33
CA PHE A 33 10.22 -9.93 1.62
C PHE A 33 10.00 -11.05 2.65
N SER A 34 10.63 -10.92 3.81
CA SER A 34 10.51 -11.87 4.90
C SER A 34 10.06 -11.17 6.16
N ILE A 35 9.35 -11.89 7.04
CA ILE A 35 8.89 -11.33 8.31
C ILE A 35 10.03 -11.00 9.29
N GLU A 36 11.24 -11.49 9.00
CA GLU A 36 12.46 -11.23 9.76
C GLU A 36 13.22 -10.01 9.22
N ASP A 37 12.81 -9.48 8.06
CA ASP A 37 13.32 -8.21 7.54
C ASP A 37 12.57 -7.09 8.26
N ASP A 38 13.28 -6.33 9.10
CA ASP A 38 12.71 -5.18 9.84
C ASP A 38 12.32 -4.02 8.89
N ASP A 39 12.71 -4.09 7.61
CA ASP A 39 12.40 -3.11 6.55
C ASP A 39 11.04 -3.39 5.87
N PHE A 40 9.96 -3.34 6.65
CA PHE A 40 8.59 -3.39 6.11
C PHE A 40 8.24 -2.17 5.26
N GLU A 41 9.03 -1.10 5.32
CA GLU A 41 8.86 0.14 4.55
C GLU A 41 8.86 -0.12 3.04
N CYS A 42 9.88 -0.82 2.52
CA CYS A 42 9.92 -1.17 1.09
C CYS A 42 8.74 -2.05 0.66
N CYS A 43 8.27 -2.94 1.56
CA CYS A 43 7.13 -3.82 1.28
C CYS A 43 5.83 -3.03 1.20
N ILE A 44 5.61 -2.08 2.12
CA ILE A 44 4.40 -1.27 2.11
C ILE A 44 4.39 -0.27 0.95
N GLU A 45 5.54 0.27 0.56
CA GLU A 45 5.68 1.10 -0.64
C GLU A 45 5.32 0.32 -1.91
N ALA A 46 5.81 -0.91 -2.05
CA ALA A 46 5.44 -1.79 -3.16
C ALA A 46 3.93 -2.11 -3.17
N CYS A 47 3.32 -2.36 -2.00
CA CYS A 47 1.87 -2.55 -1.89
C CYS A 47 1.10 -1.29 -2.28
N ALA A 48 1.59 -0.10 -1.94
CA ALA A 48 0.96 1.16 -2.28
C ALA A 48 1.06 1.49 -3.77
N GLU A 49 2.21 1.19 -4.39
CA GLU A 49 2.40 1.31 -5.84
C GLU A 49 1.47 0.35 -6.60
N ASP A 50 1.34 -0.89 -6.13
CA ASP A 50 0.40 -1.87 -6.69
C ASP A 50 -1.06 -1.41 -6.52
N TYR A 51 -1.42 -0.92 -5.33
CA TYR A 51 -2.75 -0.34 -5.08
C TYR A 51 -3.07 0.80 -6.04
N TYR A 52 -2.11 1.70 -6.26
CA TYR A 52 -2.25 2.84 -7.14
C TYR A 52 -2.39 2.43 -8.61
N ASN A 53 -1.56 1.50 -9.09
CA ASN A 53 -1.46 1.16 -10.50
C ASN A 53 -2.48 0.09 -10.95
N ASN A 54 -2.83 -0.86 -10.08
CA ASN A 54 -3.57 -2.07 -10.45
C ASN A 54 -4.94 -2.19 -9.77
N HIS A 55 -5.25 -1.32 -8.81
CA HIS A 55 -6.51 -1.32 -8.06
C HIS A 55 -7.17 0.06 -8.06
N ASP A 56 -7.88 0.41 -7.00
CA ASP A 56 -8.66 1.65 -6.89
C ASP A 56 -7.80 2.88 -6.51
N GLY A 57 -6.50 2.70 -6.27
CA GLY A 57 -5.64 3.76 -5.71
C GLY A 57 -5.46 4.96 -6.62
N TRP A 58 -5.58 4.84 -7.94
CA TRP A 58 -5.50 5.99 -8.85
C TRP A 58 -6.59 7.05 -8.60
N GLU A 59 -7.78 6.62 -8.19
CA GLU A 59 -8.92 7.51 -7.89
C GLU A 59 -9.06 7.83 -6.40
N ASP A 60 -8.29 7.15 -5.55
CA ASP A 60 -8.38 7.28 -4.10
C ASP A 60 -7.66 8.51 -3.57
N ARG A 61 -7.89 8.82 -2.29
CA ARG A 61 -7.25 9.93 -1.59
C ARG A 61 -6.03 9.44 -0.83
N PHE A 62 -4.91 10.09 -1.08
CA PHE A 62 -3.72 10.00 -0.24
C PHE A 62 -3.68 11.17 0.77
N PRO A 63 -3.17 10.95 2.00
CA PRO A 63 -2.66 9.68 2.50
C PRO A 63 -3.75 8.62 2.69
N CYS A 64 -3.42 7.37 2.40
CA CYS A 64 -4.30 6.22 2.58
C CYS A 64 -3.77 5.30 3.69
N PHE A 65 -4.63 4.41 4.19
CA PHE A 65 -4.25 3.45 5.22
C PHE A 65 -4.17 2.06 4.61
N LEU A 66 -3.00 1.43 4.67
CA LEU A 66 -2.80 0.07 4.20
C LEU A 66 -2.55 -0.87 5.37
N MET A 67 -3.33 -1.94 5.46
CA MET A 67 -3.09 -3.05 6.37
C MET A 67 -2.26 -4.12 5.68
N LEU A 68 -1.23 -4.64 6.34
CA LEU A 68 -0.28 -5.60 5.76
C LEU A 68 -0.33 -6.96 6.47
N TRP A 69 -0.32 -8.03 5.67
CA TRP A 69 -0.15 -9.40 6.09
C TRP A 69 1.00 -10.05 5.30
N ILE A 70 1.84 -10.82 5.99
CA ILE A 70 2.85 -11.68 5.38
C ILE A 70 2.62 -13.10 5.90
N ASP A 71 2.43 -14.07 5.01
CA ASP A 71 2.08 -15.46 5.33
C ASP A 71 0.89 -15.53 6.33
N ASP A 72 -0.18 -14.79 6.03
CA ASP A 72 -1.39 -14.61 6.87
C ASP A 72 -1.16 -13.97 8.25
N GLN A 73 0.08 -13.61 8.59
CA GLN A 73 0.37 -12.89 9.82
C GLN A 73 0.19 -11.39 9.62
N TYR A 74 -0.75 -10.81 10.35
CA TYR A 74 -0.95 -9.36 10.38
C TYR A 74 0.26 -8.65 11.00
N LEU A 75 0.83 -7.69 10.28
CA LEU A 75 1.98 -6.92 10.72
C LEU A 75 1.61 -5.55 11.27
N GLY A 76 0.61 -4.91 10.68
CA GLY A 76 0.22 -3.58 11.08
C GLY A 76 -0.58 -2.85 10.02
N MET A 77 -0.96 -1.63 10.39
CA MET A 77 -1.58 -0.67 9.49
C MET A 77 -0.64 0.53 9.38
N PHE A 78 -0.45 0.99 8.16
CA PHE A 78 0.51 2.01 7.79
C PHE A 78 -0.22 3.14 7.06
N GLU A 79 0.14 4.38 7.38
CA GLU A 79 -0.31 5.55 6.64
C GLU A 79 0.69 5.81 5.52
N VAL A 80 0.24 5.79 4.27
CA VAL A 80 1.10 5.94 3.10
C VAL A 80 0.75 7.23 2.37
N GLU A 81 1.74 8.09 2.17
CA GLU A 81 1.61 9.31 1.38
C GLU A 81 1.95 9.04 -0.10
N LEU A 82 1.30 9.76 -1.01
CA LEU A 82 1.70 9.81 -2.42
C LEU A 82 2.50 11.07 -2.66
N GLU A 83 3.82 10.92 -2.82
CA GLU A 83 4.71 12.04 -3.10
C GLU A 83 4.69 12.40 -4.60
N HIS A 84 4.66 13.70 -4.89
CA HIS A 84 4.79 14.21 -6.26
C HIS A 84 6.03 15.06 -6.40
N GLU A 85 6.83 14.75 -7.43
CA GLU A 85 7.96 15.58 -7.83
C GLU A 85 7.49 16.94 -8.39
N PRO A 86 8.29 18.02 -8.23
CA PRO A 86 7.94 19.35 -8.73
C PRO A 86 7.65 19.36 -10.24
N THR A 87 6.43 19.76 -10.61
CA THR A 87 6.01 19.91 -12.00
C THR A 87 5.97 21.38 -12.41
N PHE A 88 6.66 21.74 -13.50
CA PHE A 88 6.75 23.13 -13.99
C PHE A 88 5.96 23.30 -15.29
N SER A 89 5.22 24.41 -15.40
CA SER A 89 4.51 24.81 -16.62
C SER A 89 4.84 26.26 -16.95
N ALA A 90 4.93 26.60 -18.25
CA ALA A 90 5.26 27.95 -18.71
C ALA A 90 4.26 28.47 -19.74
N TYR A 91 3.97 29.76 -19.69
CA TYR A 91 3.08 30.46 -20.63
C TYR A 91 3.75 31.75 -21.11
N LYS A 92 3.49 32.14 -22.36
CA LYS A 92 4.01 33.37 -22.95
C LYS A 92 3.30 34.59 -22.34
N VAL A 93 4.07 35.61 -21.96
CA VAL A 93 3.55 36.92 -21.54
C VAL A 93 3.61 37.87 -22.74
N GLU A 94 2.50 38.54 -23.05
CA GLU A 94 2.45 39.66 -24.01
C GLU A 94 2.73 41.00 -23.32
#